data_AF-A0A3G2E453-F1
#
_entry.id   AF-A0A3G2E453-F1
#
_cell.length_a   1.000
_cell.length_b   1.000
_cell.length_c   1.000
_cell.angle_alpha   90.00
_cell.angle_beta   90.00
_cell.angle_gamma   90.00
#
_symmetry.space_group_name_H-M   'P 1'
#
loop_
_entity.id
_entity.type
_entity.pdbx_description
1 polymer ?
#
loop_
_entity_poly.entity_id
_entity_poly.type
_entity_poly.pdbx_seq_one_letter_code
_entity_poly.pdbx_strand_id
1 'polypeptide(L)'
;MRATSHPSKEQVRAYMRRRERALQPPPPPDEIRRQLAWCRIDDFSCNCLLATPAGVVAQGWHLSTEIARLGALMAIAWLMRSGVPHCKN
;
A
#
# COMPACT_ATOMS: atom_id res chain seq x y z
N MET A 1 -23.55 -8.51 -2.06
CA MET A 1 -22.79 -9.70 -2.51
C MET A 1 -21.32 -9.41 -2.30
N ARG A 2 -20.62 -10.19 -1.47
CA ARG A 2 -19.19 -9.99 -1.21
C ARG A 2 -18.39 -10.58 -2.37
N ALA A 3 -17.56 -9.78 -3.03
CA ALA A 3 -16.75 -10.27 -4.14
C ALA A 3 -15.52 -11.01 -3.57
N THR A 4 -15.43 -12.31 -3.87
CA THR A 4 -14.26 -13.14 -3.54
C THR A 4 -13.36 -13.22 -4.76
N SER A 5 -12.08 -12.86 -4.63
CA SER A 5 -11.10 -13.15 -5.67
C SER A 5 -10.85 -14.66 -5.69
N HIS A 6 -11.29 -15.34 -6.75
CA HIS A 6 -11.02 -16.77 -6.91
C HIS A 6 -9.68 -16.95 -7.62
N PRO A 7 -8.73 -17.73 -7.08
CA PRO A 7 -7.45 -17.98 -7.74
C PRO A 7 -7.66 -18.77 -9.04
N SER A 8 -6.78 -18.54 -10.02
CA SER A 8 -6.73 -19.36 -11.22
C SER A 8 -6.36 -20.81 -10.88
N LYS A 9 -6.92 -21.75 -11.63
CA LYS A 9 -6.58 -23.19 -11.51
C LYS A 9 -5.07 -23.42 -11.65
N GLU A 10 -4.37 -22.62 -12.46
CA GLU A 10 -2.93 -22.74 -12.64
C GLU A 10 -2.13 -22.30 -11.41
N GLN A 11 -2.56 -21.23 -10.74
CA GLN A 11 -1.97 -20.78 -9.49
C GLN A 11 -2.11 -21.85 -8.40
N VAL A 12 -3.28 -22.48 -8.31
CA VAL A 12 -3.52 -23.60 -7.39
C VAL A 12 -2.59 -24.79 -7.71
N ARG A 13 -2.42 -25.14 -8.99
CA ARG A 13 -1.48 -26.21 -9.40
C ARG A 13 -0.03 -25.88 -9.07
N ALA A 14 0.42 -24.64 -9.30
CA ALA A 14 1.77 -24.21 -8.96
C ALA A 14 2.01 -24.26 -7.43
N TYR A 15 1.00 -23.82 -6.66
CA TYR A 15 1.02 -23.89 -5.20
C TYR A 15 1.12 -25.35 -4.70
N MET A 16 0.32 -26.27 -5.23
CA MET A 16 0.38 -27.68 -4.84
C MET A 16 1.73 -28.31 -5.18
N ARG A 17 2.29 -28.06 -6.37
CA ARG A 17 3.64 -28.53 -6.75
C ARG A 17 4.73 -28.02 -5.81
N ARG A 18 4.64 -26.76 -5.37
CA ARG A 18 5.59 -26.19 -4.38
C ARG A 18 5.42 -26.86 -3.02
N ARG A 19 4.18 -27.08 -2.59
CA ARG A 19 3.86 -27.68 -1.29
C ARG A 19 4.29 -29.14 -1.19
N GLU A 20 4.11 -29.92 -2.26
CA GLU A 20 4.59 -31.30 -2.36
C GLU A 20 6.09 -31.41 -2.09
N ARG A 21 6.89 -30.45 -2.58
CA ARG A 21 8.34 -30.42 -2.36
C ARG A 21 8.76 -29.99 -0.95
N ALA A 22 7.93 -29.21 -0.27
CA ALA A 22 8.27 -28.66 1.03
C ALA A 22 8.12 -29.68 2.16
N LEU A 23 7.29 -30.74 1.99
CA LEU A 23 6.95 -31.73 3.02
C LEU A 23 6.56 -31.11 4.37
N GLN A 24 6.03 -29.89 4.33
CA GLN A 24 5.65 -29.12 5.51
C GLN A 24 4.22 -29.45 5.94
N PRO A 25 3.91 -29.32 7.24
CA PRO A 25 2.54 -29.44 7.72
C PRO A 25 1.61 -28.47 6.97
N PRO A 26 0.31 -28.78 6.85
CA PRO A 26 -0.66 -27.88 6.23
C PRO A 26 -0.60 -26.50 6.89
N PRO A 27 -0.28 -25.43 6.14
CA PRO A 27 -0.32 -24.09 6.68
C PRO A 27 -1.77 -23.73 7.04
N PRO A 28 -1.96 -22.77 7.96
CA PRO A 28 -3.29 -22.33 8.35
C PRO A 28 -4.07 -21.79 7.13
N PRO A 29 -5.41 -21.94 7.10
CA PRO A 29 -6.23 -21.56 5.95
C PRO A 29 -6.04 -20.11 5.50
N ASP A 30 -5.76 -19.19 6.44
CA ASP A 30 -5.57 -17.77 6.15
C ASP A 30 -4.28 -17.52 5.36
N GLU A 31 -3.23 -18.29 5.62
CA GLU A 31 -1.98 -18.19 4.89
C GLU A 31 -2.14 -18.73 3.45
N ILE A 32 -2.91 -19.81 3.29
CA ILE A 32 -3.26 -20.33 1.95
C ILE A 32 -4.02 -19.28 1.15
N ARG A 33 -4.98 -18.60 1.79
CA ARG A 33 -5.75 -17.51 1.18
C ARG A 33 -4.85 -16.35 0.74
N ARG A 34 -3.88 -15.96 1.58
CA ARG A 34 -2.89 -14.92 1.23
C ARG A 34 -2.00 -15.33 0.07
N GLN A 35 -1.43 -16.54 0.11
CA GLN A 35 -0.51 -17.04 -0.92
C GLN A 35 -1.18 -17.23 -2.28
N LEU A 36 -2.47 -17.60 -2.28
CA LEU A 36 -3.27 -17.72 -3.50
C LEU A 36 -3.97 -16.41 -3.89
N ALA A 37 -3.74 -15.31 -3.16
CA ALA A 37 -4.50 -14.07 -3.30
C ALA A 37 -6.02 -14.28 -3.29
N TRP A 38 -6.48 -15.32 -2.58
CA TRP A 38 -7.88 -15.67 -2.37
C TRP A 38 -8.42 -14.90 -1.16
N CYS A 39 -8.48 -13.59 -1.30
CA CYS A 39 -8.91 -12.67 -0.25
C CYS A 39 -10.33 -12.18 -0.52
N ARG A 40 -11.05 -11.86 0.55
CA ARG A 40 -12.30 -11.09 0.41
C ARG A 40 -11.87 -9.69 0.01
N ILE A 41 -12.45 -9.17 -1.07
CA ILE A 41 -12.14 -7.82 -1.53
C ILE A 41 -12.48 -6.77 -0.45
N ASP A 42 -13.36 -7.13 0.49
CA ASP A 42 -13.73 -6.30 1.64
C ASP A 42 -12.63 -6.20 2.73
N ASP A 43 -11.71 -7.17 2.83
CA ASP A 43 -10.64 -7.19 3.86
C ASP A 43 -9.33 -6.53 3.38
N PHE A 44 -9.21 -6.26 2.07
CA PHE A 44 -8.05 -5.61 1.45
C PHE A 44 -8.24 -4.11 1.21
N SER A 45 -9.21 -3.49 1.89
CA SER A 45 -9.35 -2.04 1.95
C SER A 45 -8.29 -1.43 2.88
N CYS A 46 -7.01 -1.64 2.55
CA CYS A 46 -5.92 -0.74 2.94
C CYS A 46 -4.86 -0.57 1.84
N ASN A 47 -4.73 -1.48 0.86
CA ASN A 47 -3.78 -1.29 -0.25
C ASN A 47 -4.40 -1.37 -1.66
N CYS A 48 -5.69 -1.72 -1.81
CA CYS A 48 -6.38 -1.72 -3.12
C CYS A 48 -7.19 -0.44 -3.42
N LEU A 49 -7.06 0.61 -2.61
CA LEU A 49 -7.57 1.96 -2.94
C LEU A 49 -6.73 2.67 -4.03
N LEU A 50 -5.85 1.95 -4.74
CA LEU A 50 -5.02 2.48 -5.81
C LEU A 50 -5.72 2.50 -7.19
N ALA A 51 -6.91 1.91 -7.34
CA ALA A 51 -7.56 1.80 -8.65
C ALA A 51 -9.06 2.15 -8.66
N THR A 52 -9.53 2.99 -7.72
CA THR A 52 -10.82 3.68 -7.88
C THR A 52 -10.56 5.15 -8.18
N PRO A 53 -11.25 5.77 -9.16
CA PRO A 53 -11.04 7.19 -9.48
C PRO A 53 -11.30 8.10 -8.27
N ALA A 54 -12.17 7.69 -7.33
CA ALA A 54 -12.36 8.38 -6.06
C ALA A 54 -11.14 8.28 -5.10
N GLY A 55 -10.44 7.14 -5.10
CA GLY A 55 -9.20 6.94 -4.34
C GLY A 55 -8.03 7.75 -4.90
N VAL A 56 -7.94 7.90 -6.23
CA VAL A 56 -6.90 8.72 -6.87
C VAL A 56 -7.04 10.20 -6.52
N VAL A 57 -8.27 10.72 -6.42
CA VAL A 57 -8.51 12.11 -6.00
C VAL A 57 -8.11 12.31 -4.53
N ALA A 58 -8.49 11.39 -3.64
CA ALA A 58 -8.10 11.46 -2.23
C ALA A 58 -6.58 11.33 -2.03
N GLN A 59 -5.91 10.46 -2.80
CA GLN A 59 -4.45 10.31 -2.80
C GLN A 59 -3.74 11.53 -3.40
N GLY A 60 -4.32 12.19 -4.39
CA GLY A 60 -3.77 13.44 -4.96
C GLY A 60 -3.74 14.58 -3.94
N TRP A 61 -4.75 14.68 -3.08
CA TRP A 61 -4.81 15.70 -2.03
C TRP A 61 -3.81 15.42 -0.91
N HIS A 62 -3.64 14.15 -0.51
CA HIS A 62 -2.64 13.74 0.48
C HIS A 62 -1.20 13.91 -0.03
N LEU A 63 -0.95 13.59 -1.31
CA LEU A 63 0.36 13.80 -1.92
C LEU A 63 0.70 15.30 -1.99
N SER A 64 -0.28 16.13 -2.37
CA SER A 64 -0.13 17.59 -2.43
C SER A 64 0.19 18.20 -1.06
N THR A 65 -0.47 17.75 0.00
CA THR A 65 -0.22 18.24 1.37
C THR A 65 1.15 17.84 1.89
N GLU A 66 1.59 16.61 1.67
CA GLU A 66 2.93 16.17 2.06
C GLU A 66 4.04 16.88 1.26
N ILE A 67 3.83 17.12 -0.04
CA ILE A 67 4.76 17.90 -0.88
C ILE A 67 4.84 19.36 -0.40
N ALA A 68 3.70 20.00 -0.12
CA ALA A 68 3.66 21.36 0.41
C ALA A 68 4.35 21.47 1.77
N ARG A 69 4.13 20.49 2.66
CA ARG A 69 4.78 20.40 3.97
C ARG A 69 6.29 20.26 3.86
N LEU A 70 6.78 19.38 2.98
CA LEU A 70 8.22 19.23 2.72
C LEU A 70 8.82 20.51 2.15
N GLY A 71 8.13 21.18 1.21
CA GLY A 71 8.54 22.48 0.67
C GLY A 71 8.64 23.57 1.75
N ALA A 72 7.65 23.65 2.64
CA ALA A 72 7.66 24.60 3.75
C ALA A 72 8.82 24.33 4.73
N LEU A 73 9.06 23.07 5.09
CA LEU A 73 10.18 22.70 5.96
C LEU A 73 11.53 23.01 5.33
N MET A 74 11.68 22.77 4.02
CA MET A 74 12.88 23.14 3.27
C MET A 74 13.08 24.66 3.24
N ALA A 75 12.03 25.44 3.05
CA ALA A 75 12.09 26.90 3.08
C ALA A 75 12.47 27.44 4.47
N ILE A 76 11.90 26.88 5.54
CA ILE A 76 12.25 27.24 6.93
C ILE A 76 13.69 26.87 7.23
N ALA A 77 14.12 25.66 6.88
CA ALA A 77 15.51 25.21 7.08
C ALA A 77 16.50 26.09 6.30
N TRP A 78 16.15 26.48 5.08
CA TRP A 78 16.94 27.41 4.29
C TRP A 78 17.00 28.79 4.93
N LEU A 79 15.88 29.35 5.40
CA LEU A 79 15.82 30.65 6.08
C LEU A 79 16.66 30.68 7.36
N MET A 80 16.58 29.61 8.18
CA MET A 80 17.40 29.48 9.38
C MET A 80 18.89 29.38 9.04
N ARG A 81 19.23 28.76 7.91
CA ARG A 81 20.62 28.59 7.45
C ARG A 81 21.18 29.81 6.72
N SER A 82 20.35 30.57 6.02
CA SER A 82 20.77 31.75 5.25
C SER A 82 21.02 32.98 6.11
N GLY A 83 20.73 32.91 7.42
CA GLY A 83 21.14 33.93 8.39
C GLY A 83 20.61 35.31 8.04
N VAL A 84 19.34 35.41 7.60
CA VAL A 84 18.72 36.71 7.30
C VAL A 84 18.73 37.54 8.58
N PRO A 85 19.45 38.68 8.63
CA PRO A 85 19.40 39.55 9.78
C PRO A 85 17.97 40.04 9.93
N HIS A 86 17.38 39.79 11.09
CA HIS A 86 16.11 40.40 11.48
C HIS A 86 16.30 41.92 11.41
N CYS A 87 15.79 42.56 10.37
CA CYS A 87 15.74 44.02 10.31
C CYS A 87 14.80 44.49 11.42
N LYS A 88 15.43 44.92 12.53
CA LYS A 88 14.78 45.59 13.65
C LYS A 88 14.31 46.94 13.12
N ASN A 89 12.99 47.13 13.14
CA ASN A 89 12.29 48.37 12.77
C ASN A 89 12.83 49.58 13.52
#